data_AF-A0A975YLH4-F1
#
_entry.id   AF-A0A975YLH4-F1
#
_cell.length_a   1.000
_cell.length_b   1.000
_cell.length_c   1.000
_cell.angle_alpha   90.00
_cell.angle_beta   90.00
_cell.angle_gamma   90.00
#
_symmetry.space_group_name_H-M   'P 1'
#
loop_
_entity.id
_entity.type
_entity.pdbx_description
1 polymer ?
#
loop_
_entity_poly.entity_id
_entity_poly.type
_entity_poly.pdbx_seq_one_letter_code
_entity_poly.pdbx_strand_id
1 'polypeptide(L)'
;MISNSSSFPFVSGQKTDIAFGDSQVLSPLPIKSLVKRAKSCNQLINKNSSYIDIGGVGGVIFQTQLMWMVFCIGFSLFLLPYSYLGGVEGMYQNSFREVLINGEWQNEFRDQEFYSALFVSFVPFLGLLFIIFKTMFSMRKQLSQTLPVRFHRQRREVLFSRWNEELKKTETRVVPWEHVYAMVGQSRTVSTGGVMSSASLMIAANDEDHYGHFWSALQIGSIDKFYAASVWGDDSRLYGRGAGCHR
;
A
#
# COMPACT_ATOMS: atom_id res chain seq x y z
N MET A 1 47.27 -2.52 -4.86
CA MET A 1 46.07 -2.87 -4.08
C MET A 1 44.97 -3.20 -5.06
N ILE A 2 44.58 -4.48 -5.11
CA ILE A 2 43.55 -4.99 -6.02
C ILE A 2 42.23 -4.43 -5.48
N SER A 3 41.62 -3.48 -6.20
CA SER A 3 40.28 -3.01 -5.88
C SER A 3 39.33 -4.18 -6.10
N ASN A 4 38.87 -4.78 -5.02
CA ASN A 4 37.81 -5.78 -5.05
C ASN A 4 36.50 -5.02 -5.36
N SER A 5 36.32 -4.59 -6.62
CA SER A 5 35.06 -4.04 -7.07
C SER A 5 34.10 -5.22 -7.15
N SER A 6 33.34 -5.45 -6.08
CA SER A 6 32.20 -6.37 -6.06
C SER A 6 31.18 -5.88 -7.10
N SER A 7 31.36 -6.32 -8.35
CA SER A 7 30.48 -5.95 -9.45
C SER A 7 29.07 -6.46 -9.15
N PHE A 8 28.15 -5.56 -8.85
CA PHE A 8 26.76 -5.86 -8.53
C PHE A 8 26.11 -6.80 -9.59
N PRO A 9 25.25 -7.76 -9.20
CA PRO A 9 24.91 -8.91 -10.04
C PRO A 9 23.93 -8.63 -11.20
N PHE A 10 23.39 -7.42 -11.30
CA PHE A 10 22.35 -7.09 -12.26
C PHE A 10 22.88 -6.24 -13.42
N VAL A 11 22.65 -6.72 -14.65
CA VAL A 11 23.04 -6.02 -15.88
C VAL A 11 21.79 -5.50 -16.60
N SER A 12 21.86 -4.28 -17.15
CA SER A 12 20.74 -3.72 -17.91
C SER A 12 20.33 -4.62 -19.07
N GLY A 13 19.03 -4.87 -19.22
CA GLY A 13 18.51 -5.78 -20.26
C GLY A 13 18.49 -7.25 -19.84
N GLN A 14 19.03 -7.61 -18.68
CA GLN A 14 18.89 -8.94 -18.11
C GLN A 14 17.41 -9.25 -17.89
N LYS A 15 16.97 -10.38 -18.46
CA LYS A 15 15.65 -10.95 -18.24
C LYS A 15 15.80 -12.17 -17.35
N THR A 16 14.89 -12.32 -16.43
CA THR A 16 14.81 -13.48 -15.54
C THR A 16 13.38 -13.97 -15.58
N ASP A 17 13.20 -15.12 -16.22
CA ASP A 17 11.91 -15.79 -16.31
C ASP A 17 11.84 -16.82 -15.20
N ILE A 18 10.81 -16.69 -14.36
CA ILE A 18 10.43 -17.62 -13.31
C ILE A 18 9.09 -18.24 -13.74
N ALA A 19 8.78 -19.46 -13.31
CA ALA A 19 7.59 -20.21 -13.76
C ALA A 19 6.25 -19.42 -13.73
N PHE A 20 6.13 -18.43 -12.85
CA PHE A 20 4.94 -17.58 -12.70
C PHE A 20 5.23 -16.08 -12.76
N GLY A 21 6.36 -15.67 -13.34
CA GLY A 21 6.69 -14.25 -13.49
C GLY A 21 7.93 -13.98 -14.33
N ASP A 22 8.03 -12.77 -14.87
CA ASP A 22 9.19 -12.32 -15.66
C ASP A 22 9.67 -10.99 -15.06
N SER A 23 10.96 -10.89 -14.78
CA SER A 23 11.59 -9.64 -14.37
C SER A 23 12.65 -9.19 -15.38
N GLN A 24 12.62 -7.90 -15.70
CA GLN A 24 13.57 -7.25 -16.60
C GLN A 24 14.24 -6.08 -15.91
N VAL A 25 15.57 -6.12 -15.87
CA VAL A 25 16.39 -5.00 -15.38
C VAL A 25 16.43 -3.92 -16.46
N LEU A 26 16.02 -2.71 -16.10
CA LEU A 26 16.05 -1.54 -16.97
C LEU A 26 17.42 -0.87 -16.88
N SER A 27 17.73 -0.04 -17.87
CA SER A 27 18.91 0.81 -17.82
C SER A 27 18.80 1.80 -16.65
N PRO A 28 19.92 2.06 -15.93
CA PRO A 28 19.94 2.99 -14.80
C PRO A 28 19.57 4.40 -15.24
N LEU A 29 19.97 4.79 -16.46
CA LEU A 29 19.43 5.96 -17.12
C LEU A 29 18.14 5.58 -17.84
N PRO A 30 17.02 6.25 -17.60
CA PRO A 30 15.81 5.96 -18.33
C PRO A 30 15.98 6.44 -19.79
N ILE A 31 16.06 5.48 -20.71
CA ILE A 31 16.27 5.72 -22.14
C ILE A 31 14.91 6.04 -22.78
N LYS A 32 14.90 6.87 -23.83
CA LYS A 32 13.68 7.13 -24.63
C LYS A 32 13.16 5.83 -25.23
N SER A 33 12.25 5.16 -24.54
CA SER A 33 11.56 3.98 -25.05
C SER A 33 10.51 4.38 -26.09
N LEU A 34 10.27 3.53 -27.09
CA LEU A 34 9.15 3.66 -28.02
C LEU A 34 7.78 3.33 -27.38
N VAL A 35 7.76 2.98 -26.09
CA VAL A 35 6.55 2.64 -25.35
C VAL A 35 5.67 3.88 -25.17
N LYS A 36 4.36 3.69 -25.36
CA LYS A 36 3.34 4.73 -25.23
C LYS A 36 3.35 5.30 -23.80
N ARG A 37 3.24 6.63 -23.71
CA ARG A 37 3.31 7.37 -22.43
C ARG A 37 2.30 6.84 -21.41
N ALA A 38 2.76 6.71 -20.16
CA ALA A 38 1.88 6.58 -19.02
C ALA A 38 1.03 7.86 -18.92
N LYS A 39 -0.29 7.71 -18.97
CA LYS A 39 -1.21 8.86 -18.91
C LYS A 39 -1.37 9.43 -17.49
N SER A 40 -0.90 8.73 -16.46
CA SER A 40 -1.08 9.17 -15.07
C SER A 40 0.26 9.28 -14.33
N CYS A 41 0.45 10.43 -13.66
CA CYS A 41 1.59 10.69 -12.77
C CYS A 41 1.18 10.62 -11.30
N ASN A 42 0.47 9.55 -10.92
CA ASN A 42 -0.06 9.41 -9.55
C ASN A 42 1.03 9.30 -8.47
N GLN A 43 2.28 9.10 -8.89
CA GLN A 43 3.45 8.91 -8.02
C GLN A 43 4.36 10.12 -7.95
N LEU A 44 4.04 11.17 -8.70
CA LEU A 44 4.72 12.45 -8.62
C LEU A 44 4.09 13.24 -7.47
N ILE A 45 4.83 13.41 -6.37
CA ILE A 45 4.36 14.21 -5.23
C ILE A 45 4.56 15.69 -5.54
N ASN A 46 5.80 16.06 -5.86
CA ASN A 46 6.20 17.44 -6.08
C ASN A 46 7.24 17.53 -7.18
N LYS A 47 7.16 18.59 -7.98
CA LYS A 47 8.08 18.86 -9.07
C LYS A 47 8.55 20.30 -8.97
N ASN A 48 9.85 20.48 -8.77
CA ASN A 48 10.51 21.78 -8.82
C ASN A 48 11.50 21.82 -10.00
N SER A 49 12.03 23.01 -10.27
CA SER A 49 13.12 23.23 -11.23
C SER A 49 14.38 22.43 -10.86
N SER A 50 14.69 22.29 -9.56
CA SER A 50 15.90 21.64 -9.06
C SER A 50 15.72 20.15 -8.73
N TYR A 51 14.57 19.74 -8.20
CA TYR A 51 14.32 18.38 -7.72
C TYR A 51 12.92 17.86 -8.09
N ILE A 52 12.80 16.53 -8.11
CA ILE A 52 11.58 15.78 -8.36
C ILE A 52 11.39 14.80 -7.21
N ASP A 53 10.26 14.88 -6.51
CA ASP A 53 9.92 13.97 -5.42
C ASP A 53 8.99 12.89 -5.96
N ILE A 54 9.52 11.67 -6.06
CA ILE A 54 8.80 10.48 -6.51
C ILE A 54 8.54 9.60 -5.30
N GLY A 55 7.29 9.21 -5.16
CA GLY A 55 6.85 8.42 -4.05
C GLY A 55 5.42 8.77 -3.72
N GLY A 56 4.97 8.29 -2.58
CA GLY A 56 3.57 8.44 -2.23
C GLY A 56 2.77 7.22 -2.59
N VAL A 57 1.61 7.18 -1.97
CA VAL A 57 1.04 5.94 -1.49
C VAL A 57 0.18 5.34 -2.60
N GLY A 58 0.85 4.73 -3.57
CA GLY A 58 0.27 3.88 -4.60
C GLY A 58 -0.35 2.65 -3.94
N GLY A 59 -1.55 2.82 -3.38
CA GLY A 59 -2.23 1.81 -2.57
C GLY A 59 -3.36 2.36 -1.69
N VAL A 60 -3.36 3.67 -1.34
CA VAL A 60 -4.39 4.25 -0.45
C VAL A 60 -5.78 4.13 -1.05
N ILE A 61 -5.90 4.31 -2.36
CA ILE A 61 -7.21 4.26 -3.03
C ILE A 61 -7.83 2.87 -2.87
N PHE A 62 -7.09 1.83 -3.25
CA PHE A 62 -7.53 0.44 -3.10
C PHE A 62 -7.78 0.08 -1.63
N GLN A 63 -6.90 0.51 -0.74
CA GLN A 63 -7.07 0.26 0.68
C GLN A 63 -8.30 0.96 1.26
N THR A 64 -8.57 2.21 0.87
CA THR A 64 -9.73 2.97 1.33
C THR A 64 -11.02 2.33 0.82
N GLN A 65 -11.02 1.81 -0.42
CA GLN A 65 -12.11 0.99 -0.94
C GLN A 65 -12.31 -0.27 -0.09
N LEU A 66 -11.24 -0.99 0.25
CA LEU A 66 -11.32 -2.19 1.09
C LEU A 66 -11.84 -1.87 2.50
N MET A 67 -11.41 -0.76 3.09
CA MET A 67 -11.92 -0.29 4.38
C MET A 67 -13.41 0.05 4.32
N TRP A 68 -13.88 0.65 3.23
CA TRP A 68 -15.30 0.92 3.02
C TRP A 68 -16.12 -0.36 2.87
N MET A 69 -15.58 -1.36 2.14
CA MET A 69 -16.20 -2.68 2.04
C MET A 69 -16.33 -3.35 3.41
N VAL A 70 -15.27 -3.34 4.22
CA VAL A 70 -15.29 -3.88 5.60
C VAL A 70 -16.28 -3.12 6.49
N PHE A 71 -16.37 -1.80 6.34
CA PHE A 71 -17.35 -0.99 7.05
C PHE A 71 -18.78 -1.38 6.68
N CYS A 72 -19.09 -1.50 5.38
CA CYS A 72 -20.40 -1.91 4.90
C CYS A 72 -20.78 -3.32 5.36
N ILE A 73 -19.82 -4.26 5.36
CA ILE A 73 -20.02 -5.62 5.90
C ILE A 73 -20.33 -5.55 7.40
N GLY A 74 -19.56 -4.81 8.18
CA GLY A 74 -19.79 -4.69 9.63
C GLY A 74 -21.11 -4.00 9.96
N PHE A 75 -21.49 -2.99 9.19
CA PHE A 75 -22.78 -2.33 9.32
C PHE A 75 -23.95 -3.29 8.98
N SER A 76 -23.79 -4.09 7.93
CA SER A 76 -24.80 -5.10 7.55
C SER A 76 -24.94 -6.19 8.63
N LEU A 77 -23.83 -6.65 9.21
CA LEU A 77 -23.82 -7.63 10.30
C LEU A 77 -24.43 -7.09 11.59
N PHE A 78 -24.39 -5.79 11.83
CA PHE A 78 -25.12 -5.14 12.94
C PHE A 78 -26.62 -5.03 12.64
N LEU A 79 -26.99 -4.63 11.42
CA LEU A 79 -28.38 -4.42 11.05
C LEU A 79 -29.22 -5.70 11.11
N LEU A 80 -28.65 -6.87 10.76
CA LEU A 80 -29.38 -8.14 10.77
C LEU A 80 -29.94 -8.52 12.17
N PRO A 81 -29.12 -8.71 13.22
CA PRO A 81 -29.63 -9.01 14.56
C PRO A 81 -30.42 -7.84 15.14
N TYR A 82 -30.03 -6.59 14.85
CA TYR A 82 -30.75 -5.41 15.33
C TYR A 82 -32.18 -5.37 14.78
N SER A 83 -32.38 -5.64 13.49
CA SER A 83 -33.70 -5.71 12.88
C SER A 83 -34.49 -6.94 13.34
N TYR A 84 -33.84 -8.10 13.49
CA TYR A 84 -34.49 -9.32 13.96
C TYR A 84 -35.03 -9.18 15.37
N LEU A 85 -34.31 -8.46 16.24
CA LEU A 85 -34.70 -8.20 17.63
C LEU A 85 -35.67 -7.02 17.78
N GLY A 86 -36.15 -6.41 16.69
CA GLY A 86 -37.10 -5.29 16.74
C GLY A 86 -36.47 -3.96 17.19
N GLY A 87 -35.16 -3.80 16.98
CA GLY A 87 -34.40 -2.65 17.44
C GLY A 87 -34.32 -2.54 18.96
N VAL A 88 -34.08 -1.33 19.47
CA VAL A 88 -33.98 -1.10 20.92
C VAL A 88 -35.31 -1.38 21.63
N GLU A 89 -36.44 -1.07 20.99
CA GLU A 89 -37.76 -1.30 21.56
C GLU A 89 -38.09 -2.78 21.69
N GLY A 90 -37.84 -3.58 20.65
CA GLY A 90 -38.03 -5.02 20.72
C GLY A 90 -37.09 -5.70 21.72
N MET A 91 -35.84 -5.22 21.86
CA MET A 91 -34.94 -5.67 22.92
C MET A 91 -35.47 -5.33 24.31
N TYR A 92 -36.04 -4.13 24.50
CA TYR A 92 -36.63 -3.70 25.76
C TYR A 92 -37.84 -4.56 26.14
N GLN A 93 -38.75 -4.81 25.20
CA GLN A 93 -39.93 -5.65 25.41
C GLN A 93 -39.55 -7.12 25.71
N ASN A 94 -38.60 -7.69 24.96
CA ASN A 94 -38.10 -9.05 25.18
C ASN A 94 -37.40 -9.24 26.53
N SER A 95 -37.02 -8.16 27.20
CA SER A 95 -36.35 -8.22 28.51
C SER A 95 -37.32 -8.30 29.68
N PHE A 96 -38.62 -8.12 29.44
CA PHE A 96 -39.64 -8.39 30.46
C PHE A 96 -40.00 -9.87 30.45
N ARG A 97 -39.90 -10.51 31.62
CA ARG A 97 -40.47 -11.83 31.83
C ARG A 97 -41.51 -11.80 32.93
N GLU A 98 -42.55 -12.59 32.72
CA GLU A 98 -43.53 -12.90 33.74
C GLU A 98 -42.86 -13.81 34.78
N VAL A 99 -42.66 -13.28 35.99
CA VAL A 99 -42.13 -14.01 37.13
C VAL A 99 -43.22 -14.03 38.21
N LEU A 100 -43.44 -15.20 38.81
CA LEU A 100 -44.40 -15.34 39.89
C LEU A 100 -43.74 -14.92 41.20
N ILE A 101 -44.06 -13.71 41.68
CA ILE A 101 -43.57 -13.19 42.95
C ILE A 101 -44.78 -13.09 43.88
N ASN A 102 -44.73 -13.80 45.01
CA ASN A 102 -45.79 -13.81 46.02
C ASN A 102 -47.19 -14.24 45.50
N GLY A 103 -47.25 -15.07 44.46
CA GLY A 103 -48.51 -15.60 43.92
C GLY A 103 -49.21 -14.71 42.88
N GLU A 104 -48.65 -13.54 42.56
CA GLU A 104 -49.09 -12.70 41.45
C GLU A 104 -48.07 -12.75 40.32
N TRP A 105 -48.56 -12.78 39.08
CA TRP A 105 -47.73 -12.63 37.89
C TRP A 105 -47.34 -11.15 37.76
N GLN A 106 -46.07 -10.86 37.97
CA GLN A 106 -45.53 -9.51 37.79
C GLN A 106 -44.46 -9.55 36.70
N ASN A 107 -44.47 -8.53 35.83
CA ASN A 107 -43.47 -8.38 34.79
C ASN A 107 -42.23 -7.74 35.39
N GLU A 108 -41.19 -8.55 35.60
CA GLU A 108 -39.90 -8.07 36.07
C GLU A 108 -38.97 -7.84 34.89
N PHE A 109 -38.26 -6.71 34.93
CA PHE A 109 -37.26 -6.38 33.92
C PHE A 109 -35.95 -7.11 34.24
N ARG A 110 -35.47 -7.91 33.29
CA ARG A 110 -34.21 -8.64 33.44
C ARG A 110 -33.10 -7.92 32.69
N ASP A 111 -32.32 -7.14 33.43
CA ASP A 111 -31.16 -6.38 32.94
C ASP A 111 -30.19 -7.22 32.09
N GLN A 112 -29.94 -8.46 32.49
CA GLN A 112 -28.96 -9.33 31.84
C GLN A 112 -29.34 -9.66 30.38
N GLU A 113 -30.62 -9.90 30.10
CA GLU A 113 -31.10 -10.24 28.76
C GLU A 113 -31.01 -9.01 27.85
N PHE A 114 -31.39 -7.84 28.37
CA PHE A 114 -31.25 -6.56 27.67
C PHE A 114 -29.81 -6.26 27.27
N TYR A 115 -28.87 -6.33 28.21
CA TYR A 115 -27.46 -6.05 27.92
C TYR A 115 -26.88 -7.09 26.96
N SER A 116 -27.22 -8.37 27.12
CA SER A 116 -26.74 -9.42 26.21
C SER A 116 -27.17 -9.20 24.76
N ALA A 117 -28.42 -8.77 24.54
CA ALA A 117 -28.95 -8.47 23.21
C ALA A 117 -28.25 -7.27 22.55
N LEU A 118 -27.95 -6.24 23.34
CA LEU A 118 -27.14 -5.10 22.91
C LEU A 118 -25.72 -5.55 22.56
N PHE A 119 -25.07 -6.35 23.41
CA PHE A 119 -23.72 -6.85 23.15
C PHE A 119 -23.66 -7.66 21.85
N VAL A 120 -24.56 -8.63 21.65
CA VAL A 120 -24.59 -9.46 20.43
C VAL A 120 -24.77 -8.61 19.18
N SER A 121 -25.60 -7.57 19.24
CA SER A 121 -25.85 -6.69 18.10
C SER A 121 -24.67 -5.77 17.80
N PHE A 122 -24.12 -5.10 18.82
CA PHE A 122 -23.09 -4.06 18.64
C PHE A 122 -21.65 -4.58 18.54
N VAL A 123 -21.32 -5.72 19.17
CA VAL A 123 -19.94 -6.26 19.18
C VAL A 123 -19.38 -6.52 17.77
N PRO A 124 -20.11 -7.11 16.81
CA PRO A 124 -19.59 -7.32 15.45
C PRO A 124 -19.19 -6.01 14.77
N PHE A 125 -19.99 -4.96 14.93
CA PHE A 125 -19.72 -3.65 14.34
C PHE A 125 -18.54 -2.96 15.02
N LEU A 126 -18.50 -2.97 16.36
CA LEU A 126 -17.38 -2.39 17.12
C LEU A 126 -16.06 -3.12 16.83
N GLY A 127 -16.08 -4.45 16.71
CA GLY A 127 -14.91 -5.26 16.37
C GLY A 127 -14.34 -4.92 14.99
N LEU A 128 -15.20 -4.77 13.97
CA LEU A 128 -14.76 -4.40 12.63
C LEU A 128 -14.33 -2.93 12.54
N LEU A 129 -14.99 -2.02 13.26
CA LEU A 129 -14.53 -0.63 13.40
C LEU A 129 -13.14 -0.55 14.03
N PHE A 130 -12.86 -1.38 15.04
CA PHE A 130 -11.54 -1.44 15.66
C PHE A 130 -10.45 -1.88 14.67
N ILE A 131 -10.76 -2.84 13.79
CA ILE A 131 -9.84 -3.28 12.73
C ILE A 131 -9.57 -2.14 11.74
N ILE A 132 -10.62 -1.41 11.31
CA ILE A 132 -10.49 -0.23 10.44
C ILE A 132 -9.62 0.83 11.10
N PHE A 133 -9.83 1.10 12.39
CA PHE A 133 -9.05 2.07 13.15
C PHE A 133 -7.58 1.66 13.28
N LYS A 134 -7.29 0.40 13.60
CA LYS A 134 -5.92 -0.14 13.64
C LYS A 134 -5.24 -0.03 12.29
N THR A 135 -5.96 -0.29 11.21
CA THR A 135 -5.46 -0.18 9.84
C THR A 135 -5.12 1.29 9.49
N MET A 136 -5.99 2.23 9.85
CA MET A 136 -5.72 3.67 9.71
C MET A 136 -4.47 4.10 10.46
N PHE A 137 -4.32 3.66 11.70
CA PHE A 137 -3.17 4.04 12.52
C PHE A 137 -1.87 3.46 11.97
N SER A 138 -1.89 2.20 11.55
CA SER A 138 -0.76 1.54 10.89
C SER A 138 -0.34 2.30 9.63
N MET A 139 -1.31 2.71 8.81
CA MET A 139 -1.02 3.50 7.61
C MET A 139 -0.43 4.86 7.92
N ARG A 140 -1.01 5.62 8.85
CA ARG A 140 -0.45 6.91 9.26
C ARG A 140 0.99 6.75 9.73
N LYS A 141 1.28 5.69 10.48
CA LYS A 141 2.64 5.35 10.90
C LYS A 141 3.54 5.08 9.68
N GLN A 142 3.14 4.23 8.74
CA GLN A 142 3.91 3.94 7.53
C GLN A 142 4.18 5.19 6.68
N LEU A 143 3.19 6.08 6.52
CA LEU A 143 3.35 7.35 5.80
C LEU A 143 4.35 8.28 6.51
N SER A 144 4.34 8.31 7.85
CA SER A 144 5.28 9.14 8.61
C SER A 144 6.72 8.64 8.53
N GLN A 145 6.91 7.34 8.27
CA GLN A 145 8.22 6.68 8.27
C GLN A 145 8.86 6.63 6.87
N THR A 146 8.07 6.81 5.81
CA THR A 146 8.52 6.73 4.41
C THR A 146 8.62 8.13 3.81
N LEU A 147 9.84 8.66 3.69
CA LEU A 147 10.05 9.90 2.93
C LEU A 147 10.09 9.57 1.44
N PRO A 148 9.56 10.45 0.57
CA PRO A 148 9.64 10.25 -0.87
C PRO A 148 11.09 10.20 -1.35
N VAL A 149 11.33 9.43 -2.41
CA VAL A 149 12.63 9.40 -3.09
C VAL A 149 12.77 10.69 -3.86
N ARG A 150 13.82 11.46 -3.55
CA ARG A 150 14.06 12.76 -4.17
C ARG A 150 15.17 12.66 -5.19
N PHE A 151 14.86 13.02 -6.41
CA PHE A 151 15.81 13.06 -7.52
C PHE A 151 16.27 14.48 -7.77
N HIS A 152 17.58 14.72 -7.72
CA HIS A 152 18.17 16.02 -8.01
C HIS A 152 18.57 16.12 -9.49
N ARG A 153 17.99 17.07 -10.22
CA ARG A 153 18.13 17.16 -11.69
C ARG A 153 19.52 17.65 -12.13
N GLN A 154 20.08 18.62 -11.41
CA GLN A 154 21.38 19.22 -11.75
C GLN A 154 22.58 18.36 -11.32
N ARG A 155 22.54 17.82 -10.10
CA ARG A 155 23.64 17.08 -9.49
C ARG A 155 23.68 15.59 -9.83
N ARG A 156 22.65 15.06 -10.50
CA ARG A 156 22.52 13.64 -10.87
C ARG A 156 22.68 12.72 -9.65
N GLU A 157 22.03 13.09 -8.55
CA GLU A 157 22.01 12.37 -7.28
C GLU A 157 20.58 12.07 -6.85
N VAL A 158 20.39 10.99 -6.11
CA VAL A 158 19.10 10.49 -5.65
C VAL A 158 19.16 10.26 -4.15
N LEU A 159 18.25 10.90 -3.44
CA LEU A 159 18.07 10.70 -2.01
C LEU A 159 17.09 9.56 -1.80
N PHE A 160 17.60 8.46 -1.25
CA PHE A 160 16.78 7.40 -0.69
C PHE A 160 16.61 7.60 0.80
N SER A 161 15.45 7.19 1.31
CA SER A 161 15.18 7.13 2.74
C SER A 161 14.82 5.71 3.13
N ARG A 162 15.18 5.33 4.36
CA ARG A 162 14.78 4.07 4.98
C ARG A 162 14.51 4.31 6.45
N TRP A 163 13.42 3.74 6.94
CA TRP A 163 13.16 3.71 8.37
C TRP A 163 14.04 2.65 9.03
N ASN A 164 14.92 3.06 9.94
CA ASN A 164 15.64 2.14 10.80
C ASN A 164 14.81 1.91 12.07
N GLU A 165 14.38 0.66 12.29
CA GLU A 165 13.56 0.29 13.44
C GLU A 165 14.33 0.37 14.77
N GLU A 166 15.64 0.09 14.76
CA GLU A 166 16.50 0.13 15.94
C GLU A 166 16.72 1.56 16.42
N LEU A 167 17.09 2.46 15.50
CA LEU A 167 17.38 3.87 15.81
C LEU A 167 16.13 4.75 15.88
N LYS A 168 14.95 4.22 15.48
CA LYS A 168 13.68 4.96 15.33
C LYS A 168 13.84 6.29 14.60
N LYS A 169 14.71 6.31 13.59
CA LYS A 169 15.02 7.47 12.78
C LYS A 169 15.03 7.07 11.32
N THR A 170 14.64 8.01 10.48
CA THR A 170 14.73 7.83 9.03
C THR A 170 16.16 8.11 8.63
N GLU A 171 16.87 7.07 8.20
CA GLU A 171 18.18 7.20 7.59
C GLU A 171 18.01 7.63 6.14
N THR A 172 18.86 8.56 5.71
CA THR A 172 18.85 9.06 4.34
C THR A 172 20.21 8.86 3.72
N ARG A 173 20.25 8.28 2.52
CA ARG A 173 21.47 8.09 1.75
C ARG A 173 21.33 8.78 0.42
N VAL A 174 22.31 9.62 0.09
CA VAL A 174 22.44 10.23 -1.23
C VAL A 174 23.29 9.31 -2.07
N VAL A 175 22.74 8.87 -3.19
CA VAL A 175 23.40 7.93 -4.10
C VAL A 175 23.49 8.59 -5.48
N PRO A 176 24.65 8.56 -6.15
CA PRO A 176 24.73 9.02 -7.52
C PRO A 176 23.78 8.21 -8.41
N TRP A 177 23.15 8.88 -9.36
CA TRP A 177 22.15 8.27 -10.25
C TRP A 177 22.64 6.99 -10.93
N GLU A 178 23.93 6.94 -11.27
CA GLU A 178 24.55 5.82 -11.98
C GLU A 178 24.56 4.51 -11.16
N HIS A 179 24.39 4.61 -9.84
CA HIS A 179 24.30 3.48 -8.92
C HIS A 179 22.84 3.17 -8.53
N VAL A 180 21.87 3.80 -9.20
CA VAL A 180 20.44 3.51 -9.03
C VAL A 180 20.01 2.49 -10.08
N TYR A 181 19.33 1.45 -9.62
CA TYR A 181 18.83 0.38 -10.46
C TYR A 181 17.32 0.50 -10.58
N ALA A 182 16.81 0.31 -11.80
CA ALA A 182 15.39 0.17 -12.05
C ALA A 182 15.15 -1.22 -12.62
N MET A 183 14.15 -1.93 -12.12
CA MET A 183 13.73 -3.21 -12.65
C MET A 183 12.22 -3.29 -12.68
N VAL A 184 11.68 -4.02 -13.65
CA VAL A 184 10.24 -4.27 -13.75
C VAL A 184 9.99 -5.75 -13.65
N GLY A 185 9.27 -6.16 -12.62
CA GLY A 185 8.78 -7.53 -12.43
C GLY A 185 7.31 -7.62 -12.80
N GLN A 186 6.89 -8.71 -13.42
CA GLN A 186 5.49 -9.09 -13.62
C GLN A 186 5.26 -10.46 -13.01
N SER A 187 4.25 -10.57 -12.16
CA SER A 187 3.76 -11.84 -11.64
C SER A 187 2.44 -12.20 -12.34
N ARG A 188 2.27 -13.50 -12.62
CA ARG A 188 1.05 -14.06 -13.22
C ARG A 188 0.54 -15.17 -12.30
N THR A 189 -0.62 -14.95 -11.71
CA THR A 189 -1.31 -15.95 -10.91
C THR A 189 -2.39 -16.59 -11.75
N VAL A 190 -2.28 -17.89 -11.97
CA VAL A 190 -3.28 -18.69 -12.70
C VAL A 190 -4.21 -19.33 -11.68
N SER A 191 -5.50 -19.02 -11.77
CA SER A 191 -6.55 -19.66 -10.98
C SER A 191 -7.55 -20.36 -11.91
N THR A 192 -8.36 -21.28 -11.38
CA THR A 192 -9.44 -21.94 -12.11
C THR A 192 -10.49 -20.98 -12.68
N GLY A 193 -10.57 -19.75 -12.16
CA GLY A 193 -11.46 -18.69 -12.63
C GLY A 193 -10.81 -17.66 -13.58
N GLY A 194 -9.52 -17.79 -13.89
CA GLY A 194 -8.82 -16.88 -14.80
C GLY A 194 -7.35 -16.59 -14.43
N VAL A 195 -6.67 -15.86 -15.31
CA VAL A 195 -5.28 -15.41 -15.12
C VAL A 195 -5.26 -13.97 -14.63
N MET A 196 -4.74 -13.74 -13.44
CA MET A 196 -4.49 -12.40 -12.91
C MET A 196 -3.01 -12.06 -13.11
N SER A 197 -2.72 -10.87 -13.64
CA SER A 197 -1.34 -10.37 -13.74
C SER A 197 -1.20 -9.05 -13.01
N SER A 198 -0.12 -8.93 -12.25
CA SER A 198 0.33 -7.69 -11.62
C SER A 198 1.76 -7.44 -12.03
N ALA A 199 2.13 -6.19 -12.21
CA ALA A 199 3.50 -5.78 -12.47
C ALA A 199 3.94 -4.74 -11.44
N SER A 200 5.24 -4.58 -11.27
CA SER A 200 5.79 -3.52 -10.43
C SER A 200 7.13 -3.05 -10.96
N LEU A 201 7.32 -1.73 -10.96
CA LEU A 201 8.60 -1.07 -11.16
C LEU A 201 9.26 -0.92 -9.79
N MET A 202 10.48 -1.41 -9.64
CA MET A 202 11.30 -1.24 -8.45
C MET A 202 12.49 -0.37 -8.80
N ILE A 203 12.67 0.71 -8.05
CA ILE A 203 13.83 1.60 -8.13
C ILE A 203 14.60 1.45 -6.83
N ALA A 204 15.85 0.99 -6.89
CA ALA A 204 16.61 0.62 -5.71
C ALA A 204 18.05 1.13 -5.74
N ALA A 205 18.58 1.41 -4.56
CA ALA A 205 19.99 1.70 -4.34
C ALA A 205 20.71 0.44 -3.87
N ASN A 206 21.88 0.16 -4.46
CA ASN A 206 22.74 -0.92 -4.00
C ASN A 206 23.30 -0.62 -2.60
N ASP A 207 23.40 -1.66 -1.76
CA ASP A 207 24.16 -1.58 -0.53
C ASP A 207 25.65 -1.84 -0.80
N GLU A 208 26.51 -0.92 -0.37
CA GLU A 208 27.96 -1.06 -0.53
C GLU A 208 28.53 -2.11 0.44
N ASP A 209 27.87 -2.29 1.59
CA ASP A 209 28.35 -3.16 2.67
C ASP A 209 27.98 -4.63 2.44
N HIS A 210 26.83 -4.89 1.79
CA HIS A 210 26.31 -6.25 1.57
C HIS A 210 26.03 -6.51 0.09
N TYR A 211 26.86 -7.36 -0.52
CA TYR A 211 26.69 -7.77 -1.92
C TYR A 211 25.33 -8.46 -2.15
N GLY A 212 24.61 -8.02 -3.19
CA GLY A 212 23.34 -8.62 -3.60
C GLY A 212 22.12 -8.14 -2.80
N HIS A 213 22.30 -7.25 -1.83
CA HIS A 213 21.21 -6.63 -1.09
C HIS A 213 21.00 -5.17 -1.53
N PHE A 214 19.73 -4.75 -1.60
CA PHE A 214 19.39 -3.35 -1.81
C PHE A 214 19.29 -2.63 -0.47
N TRP A 215 19.94 -1.47 -0.36
CA TRP A 215 19.89 -0.66 0.86
C TRP A 215 18.48 -0.09 1.09
N SER A 216 17.86 0.42 0.03
CA SER A 216 16.47 0.90 -0.01
C SER A 216 15.89 0.71 -1.40
N ALA A 217 14.59 0.48 -1.48
CA ALA A 217 13.86 0.27 -2.72
C ALA A 217 12.49 0.96 -2.67
N LEU A 218 12.17 1.67 -3.74
CA LEU A 218 10.86 2.22 -4.03
C LEU A 218 10.14 1.28 -4.99
N GLN A 219 9.00 0.76 -4.59
CA GLN A 219 8.16 -0.10 -5.43
C GLN A 219 6.92 0.64 -5.90
N ILE A 220 6.65 0.53 -7.20
CA ILE A 220 5.59 1.18 -7.93
C ILE A 220 4.74 0.09 -8.56
N GLY A 221 3.55 -0.14 -8.02
CA GLY A 221 2.61 -1.14 -8.57
C GLY A 221 1.99 -0.68 -9.89
N SER A 222 1.89 -1.61 -10.85
CA SER A 222 1.16 -1.45 -12.11
C SER A 222 0.40 -2.73 -12.47
N ILE A 223 -0.52 -2.62 -13.42
CA ILE A 223 -1.26 -3.79 -13.93
C ILE A 223 -0.39 -4.57 -14.93
N ASP A 224 0.41 -3.86 -15.72
CA ASP A 224 1.19 -4.44 -16.81
C ASP A 224 2.66 -4.01 -16.80
N LYS A 225 3.52 -4.89 -17.30
CA LYS A 225 4.97 -4.70 -17.41
C LYS A 225 5.32 -3.53 -18.30
N PHE A 226 4.63 -3.40 -19.45
CA PHE A 226 4.86 -2.29 -20.37
C PHE A 226 4.45 -0.95 -19.76
N TYR A 227 3.38 -0.94 -18.96
CA TYR A 227 2.96 0.25 -18.24
C TYR A 227 3.96 0.63 -17.13
N ALA A 228 4.47 -0.32 -16.36
CA ALA A 228 5.53 -0.03 -15.38
C ALA A 228 6.81 0.49 -16.05
N ALA A 229 7.21 -0.10 -17.18
CA ALA A 229 8.36 0.38 -17.94
C ALA A 229 8.12 1.77 -18.55
N SER A 230 6.89 2.11 -18.95
CA SER A 230 6.57 3.44 -19.47
C SER A 230 6.57 4.51 -18.40
N VAL A 231 6.25 4.18 -17.14
CA VAL A 231 6.42 5.10 -16.00
C VAL A 231 7.89 5.50 -15.84
N TRP A 232 8.81 4.52 -15.85
CA TRP A 232 10.26 4.80 -15.83
C TRP A 232 10.70 5.63 -17.05
N GLY A 233 10.17 5.30 -18.22
CA GLY A 233 10.44 6.02 -19.47
C GLY A 233 9.89 7.45 -19.49
N ASP A 234 8.76 7.74 -18.84
CA ASP A 234 8.21 9.10 -18.76
C ASP A 234 8.89 9.93 -17.65
N ASP A 235 9.34 9.30 -16.56
CA ASP A 235 10.21 9.94 -15.58
C ASP A 235 11.48 10.48 -16.25
N SER A 236 12.05 9.78 -17.26
CA SER A 236 13.16 10.29 -18.09
C SER A 236 12.90 11.66 -18.71
N ARG A 237 11.65 11.94 -19.07
CA ARG A 237 11.24 13.19 -19.71
C ARG A 237 10.87 14.26 -18.71
N LEU A 238 10.57 13.91 -17.46
CA LEU A 238 10.47 14.87 -16.36
C LEU A 238 11.84 15.52 -16.06
N TYR A 239 12.95 14.83 -16.38
CA TYR A 239 14.30 15.43 -16.36
C TYR A 239 14.53 16.39 -17.53
N GLY A 240 13.84 16.21 -18.66
CA GLY A 240 13.85 17.11 -19.83
C GLY A 240 13.03 18.40 -19.62
N ARG A 241 13.39 19.45 -20.35
CA ARG A 241 12.91 20.84 -20.16
C ARG A 241 11.43 21.11 -20.53
N GLY A 242 10.57 20.09 -20.75
CA GLY A 242 9.27 20.34 -21.40
C GLY A 242 8.14 19.33 -21.23
N ALA A 243 8.17 18.39 -20.27
CA ALA A 243 7.01 17.51 -20.04
C ALA A 243 6.23 17.97 -18.80
N GLY A 244 5.15 18.71 -19.02
CA GLY A 244 4.12 18.93 -18.01
C GLY A 244 3.28 17.66 -17.85
N CYS A 245 3.17 17.16 -16.63
CA CYS A 245 2.09 16.26 -16.27
C CYS A 245 0.99 17.14 -15.72
N HIS A 246 -0.04 17.42 -16.53
CA HIS A 246 -1.23 18.09 -16.03
C HIS A 246 -1.97 17.10 -15.14
N ARG A 247 -2.17 17.50 -13.88
CA ARG A 247 -3.02 16.80 -12.93
C ARG A 247 -4.48 17.01 -13.31
#